data_AF-A0A3C1KCZ7-F1
#
_entry.id   AF-A0A3C1KCZ7-F1
#
_cell.length_a   1.000
_cell.length_b   1.000
_cell.length_c   1.000
_cell.angle_alpha   90.00
_cell.angle_beta   90.00
_cell.angle_gamma   90.00
#
_symmetry.space_group_name_H-M   'P 1'
#
loop_
_entity.id
_entity.type
_entity.pdbx_description
1 polymer ?
#
loop_
_entity_poly.entity_id
_entity_poly.type
_entity_poly.pdbx_seq_one_letter_code
_entity_poly.pdbx_strand_id
1 'polypeptide(L)'
;MSDNKETEVTDATAQAAPEQADAAREREPRRGGRERNPNRDRNSRDRSESQFLERVVTINRVSKVVKGGRRFSFTALVVVGDGNGVVGVGYGKAREVPLAISKGVEEAKRNFFRVPRSASTIPHPVQGEA
;
A
#
# COMPACT_ATOMS: atom_id res chain seq x y z
N MET A 1 14.49 -41.46 45.43
CA MET A 1 13.84 -41.04 46.68
C MET A 1 14.18 -39.56 46.84
N SER A 2 13.28 -38.58 46.70
CA SER A 2 11.95 -38.38 47.33
C SER A 2 12.03 -38.32 48.85
N ASP A 3 11.54 -37.30 49.56
CA ASP A 3 11.02 -35.96 49.17
C ASP A 3 11.10 -35.04 50.41
N ASN A 4 11.05 -33.70 50.22
CA ASN A 4 10.69 -32.62 51.18
C ASN A 4 11.46 -31.31 50.88
N LYS A 5 10.92 -30.10 51.10
CA LYS A 5 9.51 -29.64 51.13
C LYS A 5 9.50 -28.10 50.99
N GLU A 6 8.37 -27.51 50.59
CA GLU A 6 8.18 -26.06 50.52
C GLU A 6 8.06 -25.42 51.92
N THR A 7 8.41 -24.14 52.05
CA THR A 7 7.43 -23.06 52.37
C THR A 7 8.08 -21.67 52.37
N GLU A 8 7.31 -20.66 51.99
CA GLU A 8 7.63 -19.24 52.14
C GLU A 8 7.18 -18.73 53.52
N VAL A 9 7.82 -17.67 54.03
CA VAL A 9 7.20 -16.79 55.04
C VAL A 9 7.51 -15.33 54.69
N THR A 10 6.47 -14.52 54.53
CA THR A 10 6.54 -13.07 54.30
C THR A 10 6.60 -12.32 55.63
N ASP A 11 7.48 -11.32 55.76
CA ASP A 11 7.52 -10.43 56.93
C ASP A 11 6.52 -9.26 56.82
N ALA A 12 6.32 -8.53 57.92
CA ALA A 12 5.01 -8.07 58.34
C ALA A 12 4.57 -6.65 57.89
N THR A 13 3.25 -6.48 57.89
CA THR A 13 2.53 -5.20 57.84
C THR A 13 2.58 -4.44 59.18
N ALA A 14 2.72 -3.12 59.13
CA ALA A 14 2.17 -2.20 60.14
C ALA A 14 1.84 -0.84 59.49
N GLN A 15 0.83 -0.14 60.01
CA GLN A 15 0.33 1.14 59.50
C GLN A 15 0.45 2.24 60.56
N ALA A 16 0.45 3.51 60.11
CA ALA A 16 0.05 4.65 60.93
C ALA A 16 -0.75 5.65 60.07
N ALA A 17 -1.83 6.19 60.66
CA ALA A 17 -2.71 7.26 60.16
C ALA A 17 -2.93 8.24 61.36
N PRO A 18 -3.87 9.22 61.41
CA PRO A 18 -5.09 9.47 60.61
C PRO A 18 -4.80 10.54 59.51
N GLU A 19 -5.62 11.50 59.01
CA GLU A 19 -6.92 12.10 59.38
C GLU A 19 -7.80 12.39 58.13
N GLN A 20 -8.63 13.44 58.17
CA GLN A 20 -9.74 13.81 57.28
C GLN A 20 -9.84 15.36 57.27
N ALA A 21 -10.54 16.07 56.40
CA ALA A 21 -10.98 15.90 55.01
C ALA A 21 -11.54 17.27 54.55
N ASP A 22 -11.54 17.62 53.26
CA ASP A 22 -12.29 18.79 52.78
C ASP A 22 -12.73 18.67 51.31
N ALA A 23 -13.63 19.55 50.87
CA ALA A 23 -14.72 19.20 49.98
C ALA A 23 -14.58 19.61 48.49
N ALA A 24 -15.38 18.90 47.69
CA ALA A 24 -16.05 19.33 46.46
C ALA A 24 -15.28 20.23 45.44
N ARG A 25 -14.90 19.61 44.32
CA ARG A 25 -14.82 20.27 43.01
C ARG A 25 -14.96 19.25 41.88
N GLU A 26 -16.20 19.01 41.47
CA GLU A 26 -16.51 18.19 40.30
C GLU A 26 -15.86 18.82 39.04
N ARG A 27 -15.12 18.02 38.27
CA ARG A 27 -14.59 18.45 36.97
C ARG A 27 -15.58 18.07 35.88
N GLU A 28 -16.23 19.06 35.29
CA GLU A 28 -17.09 18.86 34.12
C GLU A 28 -16.35 18.09 33.00
N PRO A 29 -17.00 17.10 32.36
CA PRO A 29 -16.48 16.52 31.12
C PRO A 29 -16.53 17.58 30.02
N ARG A 30 -15.37 17.99 29.49
CA ARG A 30 -15.27 19.02 28.45
C ARG A 30 -16.05 18.61 27.19
N ARG A 31 -17.25 19.19 27.03
CA ARG A 31 -18.15 19.06 25.89
C ARG A 31 -17.49 19.58 24.61
N GLY A 32 -16.75 18.70 23.93
CA GLY A 32 -15.92 19.01 22.77
C GLY A 32 -16.00 17.94 21.68
N GLY A 33 -17.21 17.48 21.35
CA GLY A 33 -17.45 16.48 20.30
C GLY A 33 -16.96 16.98 18.94
N ARG A 34 -15.75 16.58 18.55
CA ARG A 34 -15.14 17.01 17.28
C ARG A 34 -15.63 16.16 16.11
N GLU A 35 -16.91 16.32 15.79
CA GLU A 35 -17.57 15.70 14.63
C GLU A 35 -16.98 16.23 13.31
N ARG A 36 -15.90 15.58 12.86
CA ARG A 36 -15.53 15.47 11.43
C ARG A 36 -14.31 14.56 11.23
N ASN A 37 -14.55 13.38 10.67
CA ASN A 37 -13.58 12.76 9.76
C ASN A 37 -14.26 11.91 8.66
N PRO A 38 -14.99 12.54 7.71
CA PRO A 38 -15.65 11.87 6.59
C PRO A 38 -14.67 11.43 5.48
N ASN A 39 -13.48 10.92 5.85
CA ASN A 39 -12.48 10.40 4.91
C ASN A 39 -12.52 8.87 4.78
N ARG A 40 -13.41 8.16 5.49
CA ARG A 40 -13.45 6.70 5.49
C ARG A 40 -13.84 6.11 4.13
N ASP A 41 -14.58 6.88 3.32
CA ASP A 41 -15.12 6.47 2.02
C ASP A 41 -14.07 6.41 0.89
N ARG A 42 -12.85 6.92 1.10
CA ARG A 42 -11.77 6.78 0.10
C ARG A 42 -11.44 5.31 -0.19
N ASN A 43 -11.60 4.44 0.81
CA ASN A 43 -11.35 2.99 0.74
C ASN A 43 -12.36 2.24 -0.15
N SER A 44 -13.37 2.92 -0.71
CA SER A 44 -14.31 2.33 -1.66
C SER A 44 -13.75 2.26 -3.10
N ARG A 45 -12.69 3.02 -3.41
CA ARG A 45 -12.09 3.06 -4.76
C ARG A 45 -11.16 1.89 -5.08
N ASP A 46 -10.52 1.29 -4.07
CA ASP A 46 -9.59 0.19 -4.27
C ASP A 46 -10.27 -1.14 -4.68
N ARG A 47 -11.61 -1.18 -4.69
CA ARG A 47 -12.40 -2.39 -5.02
C ARG A 47 -12.89 -2.47 -6.47
N SER A 48 -12.38 -1.62 -7.37
CA SER A 48 -12.52 -1.84 -8.83
C SER A 48 -11.51 -2.91 -9.29
N GLU A 49 -11.63 -4.12 -8.75
CA GLU A 49 -10.67 -5.21 -8.97
C GLU A 49 -10.72 -5.74 -10.41
N SER A 50 -9.62 -5.52 -11.13
CA SER A 50 -9.01 -6.56 -11.97
C SER A 50 -9.79 -7.12 -13.17
N GLN A 51 -10.70 -6.35 -13.79
CA GLN A 51 -11.20 -6.69 -15.14
C GLN A 51 -10.18 -6.38 -16.26
N PHE A 52 -9.10 -5.65 -15.94
CA PHE A 52 -8.01 -5.37 -16.89
C PHE A 52 -6.99 -6.52 -16.91
N LEU A 53 -6.67 -6.99 -18.11
CA LEU A 53 -5.58 -7.95 -18.36
C LEU A 53 -4.24 -7.22 -18.34
N GLU A 54 -3.30 -7.72 -17.54
CA GLU A 54 -1.95 -7.17 -17.41
C GLU A 54 -0.95 -8.05 -18.16
N ARG A 55 -0.14 -7.45 -19.05
CA ARG A 55 0.82 -8.15 -19.91
C ARG A 55 2.18 -7.44 -19.87
N VAL A 56 3.18 -8.12 -19.33
CA VAL A 56 4.58 -7.67 -19.42
C VAL A 56 5.10 -7.97 -20.82
N VAL A 57 5.62 -6.96 -21.51
CA VAL A 57 6.11 -7.06 -22.89
C VAL A 57 7.61 -7.35 -22.90
N THR A 58 8.40 -6.58 -22.15
CA THR A 58 9.84 -6.80 -21.97
C THR A 58 10.31 -6.43 -20.56
N ILE A 59 11.35 -7.10 -20.09
CA ILE A 59 12.06 -6.78 -18.84
C ILE A 59 13.54 -6.63 -19.17
N ASN A 60 14.08 -5.42 -18.98
CA ASN A 60 15.48 -5.09 -19.25
C ASN A 60 16.25 -4.82 -17.96
N ARG A 61 17.50 -5.31 -17.86
CA ARG A 61 18.42 -5.03 -16.74
C ARG A 61 19.39 -3.92 -17.10
N VAL A 62 19.06 -2.69 -16.74
CA VAL A 62 19.91 -1.51 -16.96
C VAL A 62 21.00 -1.39 -15.89
N SER A 63 22.06 -0.61 -16.16
CA SER A 63 23.21 -0.42 -15.27
C SER A 63 23.61 1.05 -15.14
N LYS A 64 23.95 1.51 -13.94
CA LYS A 64 24.77 2.72 -13.72
C LYS A 64 26.16 2.31 -13.23
N VAL A 65 27.20 2.72 -13.94
CA VAL A 65 28.60 2.53 -13.52
C VAL A 65 28.93 3.51 -12.38
N VAL A 66 29.71 3.06 -11.41
CA VAL A 66 30.22 3.85 -10.28
C VAL A 66 31.67 3.41 -9.96
N LYS A 67 32.41 4.20 -9.16
CA LYS A 67 33.83 3.95 -8.83
C LYS A 67 34.18 2.58 -8.22
N GLY A 68 33.19 1.79 -7.82
CA GLY A 68 33.35 0.43 -7.26
C GLY A 68 32.49 -0.62 -7.95
N GLY A 69 32.11 -0.43 -9.22
CA GLY A 69 31.39 -1.44 -10.01
C GLY A 69 30.11 -0.93 -10.69
N ARG A 70 29.10 -1.79 -10.81
CA ARG A 70 27.83 -1.51 -11.53
C ARG A 70 26.63 -1.63 -10.60
N ARG A 71 25.87 -0.55 -10.45
CA ARG A 71 24.54 -0.59 -9.82
C ARG A 71 23.51 -0.99 -10.87
N PHE A 72 22.94 -2.19 -10.73
CA PHE A 72 21.87 -2.68 -11.60
C PHE A 72 20.50 -2.10 -11.21
N SER A 73 19.57 -2.11 -12.15
CA SER A 73 18.14 -1.86 -11.92
C SER A 73 17.35 -2.58 -13.02
N PHE A 74 16.10 -2.93 -12.75
CA PHE A 74 15.21 -3.53 -13.73
C PHE A 74 14.20 -2.49 -14.22
N THR A 75 13.87 -2.56 -15.50
CA THR A 75 12.83 -1.77 -16.16
C THR A 75 11.87 -2.73 -16.85
N ALA A 76 10.58 -2.61 -16.57
CA ALA A 76 9.53 -3.43 -17.16
C ALA A 76 8.60 -2.56 -18.01
N LEU A 77 8.43 -2.92 -19.28
CA LEU A 77 7.37 -2.34 -20.13
C LEU A 77 6.13 -3.22 -20.00
N VAL A 78 5.03 -2.62 -19.54
CA VAL A 78 3.77 -3.31 -19.23
C VAL A 78 2.64 -2.67 -20.01
N VAL A 79 1.77 -3.50 -20.57
CA VAL A 79 0.49 -3.10 -21.18
C VAL A 79 -0.64 -3.63 -20.31
N VAL A 80 -1.64 -2.79 -20.04
CA VAL A 80 -2.82 -3.10 -19.23
C VAL A 80 -4.06 -2.76 -20.05
N GLY A 81 -5.05 -3.63 -20.17
CA GLY A 81 -6.24 -3.32 -20.97
C GLY A 81 -7.41 -4.28 -20.82
N ASP A 82 -8.59 -3.83 -21.26
CA ASP A 82 -9.87 -4.56 -21.12
C ASP A 82 -10.19 -5.49 -22.29
N GLY A 83 -9.38 -5.47 -23.36
CA GLY A 83 -9.63 -6.19 -24.62
C GLY A 83 -10.73 -5.58 -25.50
N ASN A 84 -11.50 -4.63 -24.98
CA ASN A 84 -12.65 -3.99 -25.65
C ASN A 84 -12.33 -2.60 -26.23
N GLY A 85 -11.14 -2.06 -25.95
CA GLY A 85 -10.62 -0.84 -26.58
C GLY A 85 -9.99 0.16 -25.60
N VAL A 86 -9.97 -0.15 -24.30
CA VAL A 86 -9.21 0.63 -23.32
C VAL A 86 -7.87 -0.06 -23.07
N VAL A 87 -6.78 0.64 -23.36
CA VAL A 87 -5.40 0.14 -23.18
C VAL A 87 -4.54 1.23 -22.55
N GLY A 88 -3.64 0.86 -21.64
CA GLY A 88 -2.66 1.74 -21.02
C GLY A 88 -1.28 1.12 -21.11
N VAL A 89 -0.24 1.96 -21.21
CA VAL A 89 1.16 1.54 -21.27
C VAL A 89 1.92 2.19 -20.12
N GLY A 90 2.80 1.42 -19.47
CA GLY A 90 3.62 1.87 -18.34
C GLY A 90 5.04 1.31 -18.39
N TYR A 91 5.98 2.06 -17.81
CA TYR A 91 7.42 1.85 -17.85
C TYR A 91 8.01 1.87 -16.44
N GLY A 92 7.70 0.83 -15.67
CA GLY A 92 8.12 0.75 -14.27
C GLY A 92 9.62 0.48 -14.12
N LYS A 93 10.27 1.20 -13.18
CA LYS A 93 11.70 1.04 -12.86
C LYS A 93 11.93 0.83 -11.36
N ALA A 94 12.70 -0.21 -11.01
CA ALA A 94 13.03 -0.55 -9.63
C ALA A 94 14.38 -1.29 -9.51
N ARG A 95 14.78 -1.64 -8.28
CA ARG A 95 15.96 -2.47 -8.00
C ARG A 95 15.71 -3.96 -8.23
N GLU A 96 14.44 -4.36 -8.22
CA GLU A 96 13.96 -5.75 -8.31
C GLU A 96 12.89 -5.87 -9.39
N VAL A 97 12.72 -7.08 -9.94
CA VAL A 97 11.75 -7.36 -11.02
C VAL A 97 10.29 -7.13 -10.62
N PRO A 98 9.74 -7.73 -9.52
CA PRO A 98 8.33 -7.52 -9.16
C PRO A 98 8.00 -6.05 -8.90
N LEU A 99 8.87 -5.34 -8.16
CA LEU A 99 8.73 -3.90 -7.91
C LEU A 99 8.83 -3.02 -9.17
N ALA A 100 9.44 -3.52 -10.25
CA ALA A 100 9.39 -2.84 -11.55
C ALA A 100 8.05 -3.08 -12.26
N ILE A 101 7.54 -4.31 -12.22
CA ILE A 101 6.24 -4.66 -12.83
C ILE A 101 5.09 -3.91 -12.16
N SER A 102 4.98 -3.93 -10.82
CA SER A 102 3.91 -3.23 -10.09
C SER A 102 3.85 -1.73 -10.40
N LYS A 103 5.02 -1.07 -10.55
CA LYS A 103 5.09 0.34 -10.94
C LYS A 103 4.63 0.58 -12.38
N GLY A 104 4.98 -0.32 -13.30
CA GLY A 104 4.51 -0.26 -14.68
C GLY A 104 2.99 -0.44 -14.78
N VAL A 105 2.42 -1.32 -13.94
CA VAL A 105 0.97 -1.51 -13.79
C VAL A 105 0.29 -0.25 -13.24
N GLU A 106 0.83 0.35 -12.17
CA GLU A 106 0.31 1.61 -11.61
C GLU A 106 0.35 2.77 -12.59
N GLU A 107 1.39 2.86 -13.42
CA GLU A 107 1.55 3.91 -14.43
C GLU A 107 0.60 3.69 -15.61
N ALA A 108 0.51 2.46 -16.13
CA ALA A 108 -0.43 2.09 -17.18
C ALA A 108 -1.90 2.36 -16.78
N LYS A 109 -2.26 2.10 -15.51
CA LYS A 109 -3.60 2.39 -14.96
C LYS A 109 -3.92 3.88 -14.81
N ARG A 110 -2.91 4.77 -14.84
CA ARG A 110 -3.10 6.24 -14.90
C ARG A 110 -3.19 6.73 -16.35
N ASN A 111 -2.45 6.08 -17.26
CA ASN A 111 -2.29 6.48 -18.66
C ASN A 111 -3.16 5.63 -19.60
N PHE A 112 -4.46 5.53 -19.33
CA PHE A 112 -5.40 4.82 -20.21
C PHE A 112 -5.75 5.62 -21.46
N PHE A 113 -5.56 5.00 -22.62
CA PHE A 113 -5.96 5.46 -23.95
C PHE A 113 -7.14 4.63 -24.47
N ARG A 114 -8.08 5.29 -25.16
CA ARG A 114 -9.24 4.63 -25.78
C ARG A 114 -9.04 4.51 -27.30
N VAL A 115 -8.81 3.30 -27.77
CA VAL A 115 -8.65 2.97 -29.19
C VAL A 115 -10.03 3.00 -29.88
N PRO A 116 -10.22 3.78 -30.97
CA PRO A 116 -11.41 3.67 -31.80
C PRO A 116 -11.39 2.34 -32.57
N ARG A 117 -12.44 1.52 -32.43
CA ARG A 117 -12.57 0.21 -33.07
C ARG A 117 -13.95 0.05 -33.68
N SER A 118 -14.04 -0.69 -34.77
CA SER A 118 -15.31 -1.15 -35.35
C SER A 118 -15.46 -2.63 -35.03
N ALA A 119 -16.33 -2.96 -34.07
CA ALA A 119 -16.39 -4.28 -33.43
C ALA A 119 -14.99 -4.77 -33.00
N SER A 120 -14.42 -5.78 -33.68
CA SER A 120 -13.11 -6.35 -33.37
C SER A 120 -11.92 -5.66 -34.03
N THR A 121 -12.11 -4.89 -35.11
CA THR A 121 -11.04 -4.38 -35.99
C THR A 121 -10.81 -2.86 -35.90
N ILE A 122 -9.72 -2.38 -36.51
CA ILE A 122 -9.46 -0.95 -36.72
C ILE A 122 -10.31 -0.40 -37.89
N PRO A 123 -10.78 0.87 -37.87
CA PRO A 123 -11.69 1.38 -38.90
C PRO A 123 -11.06 1.62 -40.28
N HIS A 124 -9.77 1.92 -40.35
CA HIS A 124 -9.02 2.19 -41.58
C HIS A 124 -7.52 1.87 -41.37
N PRO A 125 -6.74 1.61 -42.43
CA PRO A 125 -5.29 1.44 -42.30
C PRO A 125 -4.64 2.75 -41.83
N VAL A 126 -3.71 2.64 -40.89
CA VAL A 126 -2.90 3.74 -40.35
C VAL A 126 -1.43 3.36 -40.37
N GLN A 127 -0.56 4.34 -40.60
CA GLN A 127 0.88 4.21 -40.40
C GLN A 127 1.26 5.00 -39.14
N GLY A 128 2.06 4.38 -38.27
CA GLY A 128 2.62 5.01 -37.07
C GLY A 128 4.12 5.18 -37.24
N GLU A 129 4.61 6.40 -36.97
CA GLU A 129 6.03 6.73 -36.93
C GLU A 129 6.57 6.63 -35.49
N ALA A 130 7.89 6.72 -35.31
CA ALA A 130 8.61 6.35 -34.09
C ALA A 130 9.44 7.49 -33.47
#